data_AF-A0A3B9GYK0-F1
#
_entry.id   AF-A0A3B9GYK0-F1
#
_cell.length_a   1.000
_cell.length_b   1.000
_cell.length_c   1.000
_cell.angle_alpha   90.00
_cell.angle_beta   90.00
_cell.angle_gamma   90.00
#
_symmetry.space_group_name_H-M   'P 1'
#
loop_
_entity.id
_entity.type
_entity.pdbx_description
1 polymer ?
#
loop_
_entity_poly.entity_id
_entity_poly.type
_entity_poly.pdbx_seq_one_letter_code
_entity_poly.pdbx_strand_id
1 'polypeptide(L)'
;MIRTSGNLDPRDWYTYRTAFAFLNKRLAEQGTIDWALKLKPHQKVERFAIENSLARLGANDLSEPWSTAWRLIEESWISPQPDGRHGAAVYEIRKRLRAGDRSGAVIAALVDLVAPRLKVEPISDWRWSQIKKPRKPTRVDQVLYAHLTSGELIDLQALELANINEVDFLSSLASALEGAVAHGLDIASRLGRTEGRSFAGLGLLYRVYYTQPMRHQDEDSEPDAFHYGIAPSVKLLYAVVARIAELDPTAAQYFVSFWKLKASPVYVRLWAAISRNEQIMPAAEVCSFVLDLDQDQFWDLHKFPEFTELRAVRFRDMDEASKIAITDRIKRGPPRSQWSKRLDAAKIDELQRYWSLRELRRIEVAGGVLPEKAKLWLDAHAAQFEELAEMSIDDDFAGGITVTRREARPDAKFDALEGVERLRALEAALATTRRGWDDDPAERANDWIGQAGNPNKLLTDLEVANNGGDDFPRVWSRFGWAHRPSVPGGPPKDEAVLEFEAATVLALLNQLSQQTMLSAIEGITAWLDTWEKHAIKSELCLPVWMRLWPIAVEVTNLTPEGQDEEDLEIIARPVND
;
A
#
# COMPACT_ATOMS: atom_id res chain seq x y z
N MET A 1 -8.64 6.09 -31.33
CA MET A 1 -7.71 6.42 -32.44
C MET A 1 -7.52 5.15 -33.26
N ILE A 2 -8.07 5.07 -34.48
CA ILE A 2 -7.98 3.85 -35.31
C ILE A 2 -6.55 3.78 -35.87
N ARG A 3 -5.69 2.93 -35.29
CA ARG A 3 -4.34 2.67 -35.82
C ARG A 3 -4.48 1.83 -37.08
N THR A 4 -4.16 2.41 -38.23
CA THR A 4 -4.10 1.71 -39.50
C THR A 4 -2.93 0.72 -39.49
N SER A 5 -3.18 -0.51 -39.93
CA SER A 5 -2.25 -1.64 -40.02
C SER A 5 -1.07 -1.45 -40.99
N GLY A 6 -0.76 -0.21 -41.38
CA GLY A 6 0.12 0.12 -42.50
C GLY A 6 1.62 0.16 -42.19
N ASN A 7 2.04 0.06 -40.92
CA ASN A 7 3.43 0.24 -40.48
C ASN A 7 3.94 -0.92 -39.59
N LEU A 8 3.58 -2.17 -39.88
CA LEU A 8 4.17 -3.34 -39.22
C LEU A 8 5.36 -3.87 -40.04
N ASP A 9 6.50 -4.09 -39.40
CA ASP A 9 7.63 -4.82 -40.00
C ASP A 9 7.19 -6.26 -40.36
N PRO A 10 7.78 -6.91 -41.39
CA PRO A 10 7.57 -8.32 -41.71
C PRO A 10 7.44 -9.29 -40.53
N ARG A 11 8.25 -9.12 -39.46
CA ARG A 11 8.15 -9.99 -38.26
C ARG A 11 6.87 -9.72 -37.47
N ASP A 12 6.55 -8.45 -37.24
CA ASP A 12 5.31 -8.04 -36.57
C ASP A 12 4.07 -8.50 -37.35
N TRP A 13 4.14 -8.46 -38.68
CA TRP A 13 3.05 -8.91 -39.51
C TRP A 13 2.81 -10.43 -39.43
N TYR A 14 3.88 -11.22 -39.31
CA TYR A 14 3.78 -12.67 -39.08
C TYR A 14 3.17 -12.97 -37.70
N THR A 15 3.64 -12.28 -36.65
CA THR A 15 3.08 -12.37 -35.29
C THR A 15 1.60 -11.99 -35.27
N TYR A 16 1.23 -10.88 -35.92
CA TYR A 16 -0.16 -10.44 -36.07
C TYR A 16 -1.02 -11.51 -36.74
N ARG A 17 -0.61 -12.06 -37.88
CA ARG A 17 -1.37 -13.10 -38.57
C ARG A 17 -1.56 -14.36 -37.74
N THR A 18 -0.52 -14.76 -37.03
CA THR A 18 -0.54 -15.95 -36.16
C THR A 18 -1.50 -15.74 -34.99
N ALA A 19 -1.40 -14.60 -34.30
CA ALA A 19 -2.30 -14.23 -33.21
C ALA A 19 -3.76 -14.10 -33.71
N PHE A 20 -3.98 -13.45 -34.85
CA PHE A 20 -5.30 -13.31 -35.45
C PHE A 20 -5.92 -14.66 -35.82
N ALA A 21 -5.14 -15.58 -36.39
CA ALA A 21 -5.60 -16.94 -36.70
C ALA A 21 -5.92 -17.74 -35.43
N PHE A 22 -5.12 -17.59 -34.37
CA PHE A 22 -5.35 -18.19 -33.05
C PHE A 22 -6.66 -17.70 -32.41
N LEU A 23 -7.02 -16.42 -32.56
CA LEU A 23 -8.21 -15.83 -31.94
C LEU A 23 -9.54 -16.24 -32.61
N ASN A 24 -9.48 -16.73 -33.85
CA ASN A 24 -10.66 -17.09 -34.62
C ASN A 24 -11.51 -18.16 -33.89
N LYS A 25 -12.76 -17.82 -33.54
CA LYS A 25 -13.72 -18.64 -32.76
C LYS A 25 -13.30 -18.95 -31.31
N ARG A 26 -12.28 -18.28 -30.77
CA ARG A 26 -11.72 -18.57 -29.44
C ARG A 26 -11.85 -17.43 -28.43
N LEU A 27 -12.50 -16.33 -28.80
CA LEU A 27 -12.73 -15.19 -27.90
C LEU A 27 -13.68 -15.49 -26.71
N ALA A 28 -14.47 -16.55 -26.80
CA ALA A 28 -15.33 -17.05 -25.72
C ALA A 28 -14.69 -18.24 -24.95
N GLU A 29 -13.36 -18.31 -24.92
CA GLU A 29 -12.61 -19.34 -24.18
C GLU A 29 -11.81 -18.73 -23.04
N GLN A 30 -11.85 -19.39 -21.87
CA GLN A 30 -11.08 -18.97 -20.69
C GLN A 30 -9.58 -18.89 -20.98
N GLY A 31 -9.02 -19.87 -21.71
CA GLY A 31 -7.60 -19.88 -22.04
C GLY A 31 -7.15 -18.69 -22.90
N THR A 32 -8.06 -18.13 -23.71
CA THR A 32 -7.78 -16.93 -24.51
C THR A 32 -7.76 -15.67 -23.64
N ILE A 33 -8.67 -15.57 -22.67
CA ILE A 33 -8.67 -14.49 -21.67
C ILE A 33 -7.38 -14.57 -20.83
N ASP A 34 -7.05 -15.74 -20.29
CA ASP A 34 -5.86 -15.94 -19.47
C ASP A 34 -4.57 -15.62 -20.25
N TRP A 35 -4.52 -15.93 -21.55
CA TRP A 35 -3.42 -15.55 -22.44
C TRP A 35 -3.35 -14.04 -22.64
N ALA A 36 -4.47 -13.39 -22.94
CA ALA A 36 -4.52 -11.94 -23.16
C ALA A 36 -4.12 -11.15 -21.91
N LEU A 37 -4.52 -11.61 -20.73
CA LEU A 37 -4.17 -11.01 -19.44
C LEU A 37 -2.68 -11.13 -19.10
N LYS A 38 -1.95 -12.06 -19.72
CA LYS A 38 -0.50 -12.24 -19.55
C LYS A 38 0.32 -11.40 -20.53
N LEU A 39 -0.32 -10.69 -21.49
CA LEU A 39 0.39 -9.88 -22.46
C LEU A 39 1.04 -8.66 -21.81
N LYS A 40 2.35 -8.51 -21.97
CA LYS A 40 3.10 -7.36 -21.47
C LYS A 40 2.86 -6.10 -22.32
N PRO A 41 3.11 -4.88 -21.80
CA PRO A 41 2.89 -3.63 -22.55
C PRO A 41 3.66 -3.51 -23.88
N HIS A 42 4.79 -4.20 -24.02
CA HIS A 42 5.58 -4.20 -25.26
C HIS A 42 5.04 -5.16 -26.34
N GLN A 43 4.14 -6.10 -25.99
CA GLN A 43 3.50 -7.03 -26.92
C GLN A 43 2.33 -6.36 -27.65
N LYS A 44 2.62 -5.22 -28.30
CA LYS A 44 1.63 -4.35 -28.93
C LYS A 44 0.97 -4.98 -30.14
N VAL A 45 1.67 -5.89 -30.82
CA VAL A 45 1.19 -6.57 -32.03
C VAL A 45 0.07 -7.56 -31.68
N GLU A 46 0.24 -8.33 -30.61
CA GLU A 46 -0.74 -9.29 -30.11
C GLU A 46 -1.98 -8.58 -29.56
N ARG A 47 -1.79 -7.51 -28.79
CA ARG A 47 -2.90 -6.65 -28.34
C ARG A 47 -3.67 -6.06 -29.52
N PHE A 48 -2.97 -5.58 -30.55
CA PHE A 48 -3.59 -5.07 -31.77
C PHE A 48 -4.36 -6.15 -32.54
N ALA A 49 -3.88 -7.40 -32.57
CA ALA A 49 -4.61 -8.51 -33.17
C ALA A 49 -5.93 -8.82 -32.43
N ILE A 50 -5.95 -8.68 -31.10
CA ILE A 50 -7.15 -8.81 -30.26
C ILE A 50 -8.14 -7.68 -30.57
N GLU A 51 -7.70 -6.42 -30.51
CA GLU A 51 -8.54 -5.24 -30.80
C GLU A 51 -9.19 -5.36 -32.20
N ASN A 52 -8.43 -5.79 -33.22
CA ASN A 52 -8.96 -5.97 -34.57
C ASN A 52 -9.96 -7.14 -34.65
N SER A 53 -9.69 -8.24 -33.93
CA SER A 53 -10.60 -9.39 -33.87
C SER A 53 -11.94 -9.01 -33.23
N LEU A 54 -11.90 -8.24 -32.13
CA LEU A 54 -13.09 -7.73 -31.45
C LEU A 54 -13.86 -6.73 -32.33
N ALA A 55 -13.16 -5.81 -33.00
CA ALA A 55 -13.78 -4.84 -33.91
C ALA A 55 -14.49 -5.51 -35.09
N ARG A 56 -13.96 -6.64 -35.60
CA ARG A 56 -14.56 -7.39 -36.71
C ARG A 56 -15.77 -8.23 -36.33
N LEU A 57 -15.82 -8.75 -35.10
CA LEU A 57 -16.96 -9.52 -34.60
C LEU A 57 -18.14 -8.62 -34.21
N GLY A 58 -17.92 -7.31 -34.01
CA GLY A 58 -18.98 -6.40 -33.59
C GLY A 58 -19.46 -6.67 -32.17
N ALA A 59 -19.99 -5.63 -31.50
CA ALA A 59 -20.34 -5.69 -30.08
C ALA A 59 -21.46 -6.69 -29.71
N ASN A 60 -22.18 -7.23 -30.69
CA ASN A 60 -23.36 -8.07 -30.50
C ASN A 60 -23.11 -9.57 -30.70
N ASP A 61 -21.97 -9.98 -31.28
CA ASP A 61 -21.73 -11.39 -31.62
C ASP A 61 -21.13 -12.18 -30.45
N LEU A 62 -20.63 -11.50 -29.42
CA LEU A 62 -20.07 -12.13 -28.23
C LEU A 62 -21.09 -12.08 -27.08
N SER A 63 -21.47 -13.25 -26.55
CA SER A 63 -22.41 -13.32 -25.43
C SER A 63 -21.76 -12.90 -24.11
N GLU A 64 -22.58 -12.42 -23.17
CA GLU A 64 -22.14 -12.30 -21.78
C GLU A 64 -21.75 -13.67 -21.21
N PRO A 65 -20.74 -13.74 -20.30
CA PRO A 65 -19.98 -12.62 -19.72
C PRO A 65 -18.74 -12.18 -20.52
N TRP A 66 -18.49 -12.75 -21.69
CA TRP A 66 -17.25 -12.55 -22.43
C TRP A 66 -17.14 -11.15 -23.05
N SER A 67 -18.26 -10.58 -23.52
CA SER A 67 -18.31 -9.21 -24.05
C SER A 67 -17.82 -8.19 -23.03
N THR A 68 -18.37 -8.24 -21.81
CA THR A 68 -17.92 -7.37 -20.72
C THR A 68 -16.48 -7.64 -20.32
N ALA A 69 -16.04 -8.91 -20.29
CA ALA A 69 -14.66 -9.26 -19.96
C ALA A 69 -13.65 -8.61 -20.92
N TRP A 70 -13.88 -8.67 -22.24
CA TRP A 70 -12.98 -8.05 -23.21
C TRP A 70 -12.96 -6.53 -23.12
N ARG A 71 -14.10 -5.87 -22.87
CA ARG A 71 -14.13 -4.41 -22.67
C ARG A 71 -13.27 -3.99 -21.49
N LEU A 72 -13.32 -4.73 -20.38
CA LEU A 72 -12.49 -4.45 -19.21
C LEU A 72 -11.00 -4.68 -19.51
N ILE A 73 -10.66 -5.72 -20.28
CA ILE A 73 -9.28 -5.98 -20.70
C ILE A 73 -8.74 -4.84 -21.57
N GLU A 74 -9.49 -4.43 -22.60
CA GLU A 74 -9.12 -3.32 -23.48
C GLU A 74 -8.93 -2.02 -22.68
N GLU A 75 -9.86 -1.71 -21.77
CA GLU A 75 -9.76 -0.53 -20.90
C GLU A 75 -8.51 -0.59 -19.99
N SER A 76 -8.20 -1.76 -19.42
CA SER A 76 -7.02 -1.95 -18.56
C SER A 76 -5.70 -1.75 -19.30
N TRP A 77 -5.67 -1.91 -20.63
CA TRP A 77 -4.46 -1.69 -21.43
C TRP A 77 -4.21 -0.23 -21.79
N ILE A 78 -5.24 0.62 -21.76
CA ILE A 78 -5.12 2.05 -22.09
C ILE A 78 -4.38 2.79 -20.99
N SER A 79 -4.53 2.35 -19.74
CA SER A 79 -3.88 2.95 -18.58
C SER A 79 -2.63 2.13 -18.24
N PRO A 80 -1.41 2.58 -18.61
CA PRO A 80 -0.20 1.88 -18.19
C PRO A 80 -0.22 1.74 -16.66
N GLN A 81 0.06 0.53 -16.18
CA GLN A 81 0.20 0.30 -14.76
C GLN A 81 1.41 1.09 -14.28
N PRO A 82 1.30 1.75 -13.13
CA PRO A 82 2.49 2.26 -12.48
C PRO A 82 3.36 1.07 -12.09
N ASP A 83 4.50 0.92 -12.76
CA ASP A 83 5.57 0.09 -12.22
C ASP A 83 5.93 0.70 -10.85
N GLY A 84 6.04 -0.11 -9.79
CA GLY A 84 6.21 0.32 -8.39
C GLY A 84 7.44 1.21 -8.08
N ARG A 85 8.09 1.76 -9.11
CA ARG A 85 9.23 2.69 -9.04
C ARG A 85 8.78 4.13 -9.29
N HIS A 86 7.86 4.65 -8.47
CA HIS A 86 7.46 6.06 -8.53
C HIS A 86 8.51 7.06 -8.04
N GLY A 87 9.57 6.60 -7.37
CA GLY A 87 10.61 7.47 -6.79
C GLY A 87 11.23 8.43 -7.82
N ALA A 88 11.49 7.96 -9.04
CA ALA A 88 12.04 8.81 -10.11
C ALA A 88 11.03 9.87 -10.61
N ALA A 89 9.74 9.49 -10.73
CA ALA A 89 8.69 10.41 -11.19
C ALA A 89 8.40 11.52 -10.16
N VAL A 90 8.33 11.17 -8.88
CA VAL A 90 8.17 12.14 -7.78
C VAL A 90 9.33 13.14 -7.76
N TYR A 91 10.56 12.65 -7.93
CA TYR A 91 11.74 13.52 -7.98
C TYR A 91 11.70 14.52 -9.14
N GLU A 92 11.38 14.07 -10.35
CA GLU A 92 11.28 14.96 -11.52
C GLU A 92 10.15 15.98 -11.38
N ILE A 93 9.00 15.59 -10.83
CA ILE A 93 7.90 16.52 -10.53
C ILE A 93 8.36 17.57 -9.51
N ARG A 94 9.00 17.17 -8.41
CA ARG A 94 9.55 18.09 -7.39
C ARG A 94 10.53 19.07 -8.01
N LYS A 95 11.44 18.60 -8.85
CA LYS A 95 12.43 19.43 -9.55
C LYS A 95 11.75 20.50 -10.41
N ARG A 96 10.70 20.13 -11.16
CA ARG A 96 9.91 21.08 -11.97
C ARG A 96 9.16 22.09 -11.10
N LEU A 97 8.53 21.64 -10.01
CA LEU A 97 7.83 22.51 -9.06
C LEU A 97 8.77 23.55 -8.44
N ARG A 98 9.96 23.13 -8.00
CA ARG A 98 11.02 24.01 -7.47
C ARG A 98 11.55 25.01 -8.51
N ALA A 99 11.56 24.62 -9.79
CA ALA A 99 11.91 25.52 -10.88
C ALA A 99 10.79 26.52 -11.23
N GLY A 100 9.65 26.49 -10.52
CA GLY A 100 8.52 27.38 -10.75
C GLY A 100 7.56 26.92 -11.85
N ASP A 101 7.69 25.68 -12.34
CA ASP A 101 6.76 25.13 -13.34
C ASP A 101 5.39 24.90 -12.69
N ARG A 102 4.36 25.53 -13.27
CA ARG A 102 2.94 25.43 -12.88
C ARG A 102 2.07 24.99 -14.06
N SER A 103 2.68 24.37 -15.07
CA SER A 103 1.98 23.96 -16.29
C SER A 103 1.01 22.82 -16.06
N GLY A 104 0.02 22.70 -16.95
CA GLY A 104 -0.89 21.55 -16.97
C GLY A 104 -0.18 20.19 -17.13
N ALA A 105 1.04 20.17 -17.67
CA ALA A 105 1.86 18.96 -17.75
C ALA A 105 2.35 18.50 -16.37
N VAL A 106 2.65 19.42 -15.45
CA VAL A 106 2.98 19.07 -14.06
C VAL A 106 1.73 18.56 -13.33
N ILE A 107 0.58 19.21 -13.55
CA ILE A 107 -0.71 18.77 -12.98
C ILE A 107 -1.02 17.35 -13.45
N ALA A 108 -0.93 17.08 -14.76
CA ALA A 108 -1.17 15.76 -15.31
C ALA A 108 -0.22 14.71 -14.71
N ALA A 109 1.07 15.04 -14.55
CA ALA A 109 2.04 14.15 -13.94
C ALA A 109 1.73 13.85 -12.46
N LEU A 110 1.33 14.85 -11.68
CA LEU A 110 0.90 14.67 -10.29
C LEU A 110 -0.34 13.78 -10.17
N VAL A 111 -1.33 14.02 -11.03
CA VAL A 111 -2.55 13.20 -11.06
C VAL A 111 -2.23 11.78 -11.47
N ASP A 112 -1.35 11.58 -12.47
CA ASP A 112 -0.97 10.25 -12.98
C ASP A 112 -0.40 9.34 -11.90
N LEU A 113 0.34 9.90 -10.93
CA LEU A 113 0.89 9.18 -9.77
C LEU A 113 -0.19 8.54 -8.89
N VAL A 114 -1.32 9.23 -8.69
CA VAL A 114 -2.35 8.81 -7.72
C VAL A 114 -3.65 8.37 -8.36
N ALA A 115 -3.79 8.54 -9.68
CA ALA A 115 -5.04 8.33 -10.39
C ALA A 115 -5.54 6.88 -10.22
N PRO A 116 -6.81 6.68 -9.82
CA PRO A 116 -7.41 5.37 -9.81
C PRO A 116 -7.56 4.82 -11.23
N ARG A 117 -7.25 3.53 -11.39
CA ARG A 117 -7.22 2.80 -12.66
C ARG A 117 -7.87 1.44 -12.52
N LEU A 118 -8.39 0.92 -13.63
CA LEU A 118 -8.88 -0.44 -13.70
C LEU A 118 -7.71 -1.43 -13.81
N LYS A 119 -7.59 -2.35 -12.85
CA LYS A 119 -6.70 -3.51 -12.93
C LYS A 119 -7.51 -4.76 -13.23
N VAL A 120 -7.05 -5.53 -14.20
CA VAL A 120 -7.66 -6.79 -14.61
C VAL A 120 -6.61 -7.88 -14.59
N GLU A 121 -6.90 -8.95 -13.88
CA GLU A 121 -5.99 -10.07 -13.65
C GLU A 121 -6.69 -11.41 -13.85
N PRO A 122 -5.94 -12.48 -14.14
CA PRO A 122 -6.48 -13.83 -14.09
C PRO A 122 -7.02 -14.15 -12.70
N ILE A 123 -8.05 -14.99 -12.63
CA ILE A 123 -8.53 -15.49 -11.34
C ILE A 123 -7.46 -16.43 -10.77
N SER A 124 -6.92 -16.07 -9.61
CA SER A 124 -5.87 -16.82 -8.91
C SER A 124 -6.30 -18.23 -8.50
N ASP A 125 -5.33 -19.14 -8.42
CA ASP A 125 -5.57 -20.54 -8.03
C ASP A 125 -6.15 -20.67 -6.63
N TRP A 126 -5.73 -19.81 -5.69
CA TRP A 126 -6.31 -19.77 -4.35
C TRP A 126 -7.81 -19.46 -4.38
N ARG A 127 -8.27 -18.59 -5.28
CA ARG A 127 -9.68 -18.25 -5.37
C ARG A 127 -10.50 -19.36 -6.03
N TRP A 128 -9.90 -20.07 -6.98
CA TRP A 128 -10.47 -21.32 -7.49
C TRP A 128 -10.55 -22.43 -6.44
N SER A 129 -9.68 -22.41 -5.41
CA SER A 129 -9.78 -23.35 -4.29
C SER A 129 -11.02 -23.08 -3.41
N GLN A 130 -11.48 -21.83 -3.35
CA GLN A 130 -12.67 -21.42 -2.59
C GLN A 130 -13.96 -21.50 -3.38
N ILE A 131 -13.89 -21.49 -4.72
CA ILE A 131 -15.06 -21.44 -5.60
C ILE A 131 -14.93 -22.50 -6.71
N LYS A 132 -15.95 -23.33 -6.88
CA LYS A 132 -15.98 -24.33 -7.96
C LYS A 132 -15.95 -23.65 -9.32
N LYS A 133 -14.90 -23.92 -10.12
CA LYS A 133 -14.78 -23.40 -11.50
C LYS A 133 -16.00 -23.80 -12.35
N PRO A 134 -16.81 -22.84 -12.81
CA PRO A 134 -18.00 -23.16 -13.59
C PRO A 134 -17.59 -23.67 -14.98
N ARG A 135 -18.30 -24.68 -15.48
CA ARG A 135 -18.11 -25.17 -16.85
C ARG A 135 -18.59 -24.18 -17.91
N LYS A 136 -19.56 -23.33 -17.56
CA LYS A 136 -20.10 -22.24 -18.39
C LYS A 136 -20.24 -21.01 -17.51
N PRO A 137 -19.36 -20.01 -17.62
CA PRO A 137 -19.45 -18.81 -16.81
C PRO A 137 -20.68 -18.01 -17.22
N THR A 138 -21.41 -17.47 -16.24
CA THR A 138 -22.59 -16.61 -16.45
C THR A 138 -22.36 -15.18 -15.99
N ARG A 139 -21.26 -14.93 -15.27
CA ARG A 139 -20.86 -13.63 -14.74
C ARG A 139 -19.40 -13.36 -15.02
N VAL A 140 -19.04 -12.08 -15.10
CA VAL A 140 -17.68 -11.61 -15.43
C VAL A 140 -16.67 -11.99 -14.34
N ASP A 141 -17.10 -11.98 -13.07
CA ASP A 141 -16.30 -12.40 -11.91
C ASP A 141 -15.95 -13.90 -11.89
N GLN A 142 -16.52 -14.69 -12.82
CA GLN A 142 -16.17 -16.08 -13.06
C GLN A 142 -15.19 -16.26 -14.23
N VAL A 143 -14.88 -15.18 -14.96
CA VAL A 143 -13.97 -15.18 -16.10
C VAL A 143 -12.64 -14.50 -15.74
N LEU A 144 -12.70 -13.36 -15.05
CA LEU A 144 -11.51 -12.59 -14.68
C LEU A 144 -11.72 -11.88 -13.33
N TYR A 145 -10.64 -11.39 -12.75
CA TYR A 145 -10.68 -10.53 -11.58
C TYR A 145 -10.41 -9.09 -11.98
N ALA A 146 -11.43 -8.23 -11.87
CA ALA A 146 -11.30 -6.80 -12.11
C ALA A 146 -11.46 -6.02 -10.80
N HIS A 147 -10.56 -5.08 -10.52
CA HIS A 147 -10.56 -4.25 -9.32
C HIS A 147 -9.94 -2.87 -9.60
N LEU A 148 -10.13 -1.93 -8.67
CA LEU A 148 -9.50 -0.62 -8.72
C LEU A 148 -8.08 -0.70 -8.17
N THR A 149 -7.12 -0.08 -8.85
CA THR A 149 -5.73 0.11 -8.41
C THR A 149 -5.34 1.58 -8.58
N SER A 150 -4.17 1.97 -8.08
CA SER A 150 -3.54 3.28 -8.34
C SER A 150 -2.03 3.13 -8.18
N GLY A 151 -1.30 4.24 -8.24
CA GLY A 151 0.03 4.31 -7.62
C GLY A 151 -0.09 4.39 -6.10
N GLU A 152 1.06 4.60 -5.45
CA GLU A 152 1.17 4.65 -4.00
C GLU A 152 0.76 6.00 -3.41
N LEU A 153 0.51 5.98 -2.11
CA LEU A 153 0.36 7.19 -1.31
C LEU A 153 1.63 8.05 -1.37
N ILE A 154 1.49 9.33 -1.68
CA ILE A 154 2.63 10.22 -1.85
C ILE A 154 3.02 10.86 -0.52
N ASP A 155 4.32 10.88 -0.22
CA ASP A 155 4.88 11.74 0.82
C ASP A 155 4.73 13.23 0.44
N LEU A 156 3.89 13.95 1.19
CA LEU A 156 3.61 15.36 0.95
C LEU A 156 4.85 16.25 1.08
N GLN A 157 5.83 15.85 1.90
CA GLN A 157 7.10 16.57 2.03
C GLN A 157 7.98 16.38 0.80
N ALA A 158 7.94 15.19 0.19
CA ALA A 158 8.66 14.93 -1.06
C ALA A 158 8.16 15.82 -2.22
N LEU A 159 6.86 16.14 -2.24
CA LEU A 159 6.26 17.08 -3.21
C LEU A 159 6.41 18.55 -2.83
N GLU A 160 6.74 18.87 -1.58
CA GLU A 160 6.81 20.24 -1.06
C GLU A 160 5.51 21.04 -1.27
N LEU A 161 4.35 20.37 -1.17
CA LEU A 161 3.05 20.99 -1.43
C LEU A 161 2.81 22.21 -0.54
N ALA A 162 3.30 22.17 0.71
CA ALA A 162 3.22 23.27 1.67
C ALA A 162 3.96 24.55 1.22
N ASN A 163 4.90 24.45 0.26
CA ASN A 163 5.65 25.60 -0.26
C ASN A 163 4.98 26.25 -1.49
N ILE A 164 3.90 25.66 -2.00
CA ILE A 164 3.15 26.17 -3.15
C ILE A 164 2.12 27.17 -2.65
N ASN A 165 2.18 28.39 -3.18
CA ASN A 165 1.33 29.52 -2.77
C ASN A 165 0.39 30.00 -3.90
N GLU A 166 0.58 29.50 -5.13
CA GLU A 166 -0.21 29.91 -6.29
C GLU A 166 -1.59 29.22 -6.28
N VAL A 167 -2.60 29.92 -5.75
CA VAL A 167 -3.97 29.42 -5.60
C VAL A 167 -4.59 28.93 -6.92
N ASP A 168 -4.33 29.61 -8.05
CA ASP A 168 -4.84 29.19 -9.36
C ASP A 168 -4.31 27.82 -9.81
N PHE A 169 -3.02 27.56 -9.53
CA PHE A 169 -2.41 26.26 -9.80
C PHE A 169 -2.99 25.19 -8.90
N LEU A 170 -3.10 25.46 -7.60
CA LEU A 170 -3.69 24.51 -6.64
C LEU A 170 -5.15 24.21 -6.98
N SER A 171 -5.93 25.20 -7.39
CA SER A 171 -7.34 25.02 -7.81
C SER A 171 -7.46 24.18 -9.08
N SER A 172 -6.54 24.38 -10.03
CA SER A 172 -6.46 23.55 -11.24
C SER A 172 -6.09 22.11 -10.91
N LEU A 173 -5.14 21.90 -9.98
CA LEU A 173 -4.75 20.59 -9.49
C LEU A 173 -5.89 19.89 -8.73
N ALA A 174 -6.58 20.59 -7.83
CA ALA A 174 -7.75 20.08 -7.11
C ALA A 174 -8.85 19.63 -8.07
N SER A 175 -9.15 20.43 -9.10
CA SER A 175 -10.15 20.07 -10.12
C SER A 175 -9.76 18.81 -10.91
N ALA A 176 -8.47 18.68 -11.25
CA ALA A 176 -7.98 17.50 -11.96
C ALA A 176 -8.01 16.24 -11.08
N LEU A 177 -7.63 16.36 -9.80
CA LEU A 177 -7.72 15.27 -8.82
C LEU A 177 -9.16 14.87 -8.54
N GLU A 178 -10.09 15.82 -8.43
CA GLU A 178 -11.51 15.54 -8.32
C GLU A 178 -12.03 14.76 -9.54
N GLY A 179 -11.60 15.11 -10.75
CA GLY A 179 -11.87 14.35 -11.96
C GLY A 179 -11.37 12.90 -11.86
N ALA A 180 -10.17 12.69 -11.31
CA ALA A 180 -9.61 11.35 -11.09
C ALA A 180 -10.41 10.54 -10.05
N VAL A 181 -10.83 11.17 -8.95
CA VAL A 181 -11.68 10.53 -7.92
C VAL A 181 -13.03 10.14 -8.52
N ALA A 182 -13.68 11.03 -9.28
CA ALA A 182 -14.95 10.76 -9.95
C ALA A 182 -14.82 9.59 -10.94
N HIS A 183 -13.72 9.54 -11.71
CA HIS A 183 -13.44 8.44 -12.62
C HIS A 183 -13.24 7.11 -11.88
N GLY A 184 -12.52 7.11 -10.75
CA GLY A 184 -12.37 5.92 -9.91
C GLY A 184 -13.68 5.38 -9.36
N LEU A 185 -14.57 6.27 -8.92
CA LEU A 185 -15.92 5.91 -8.46
C LEU A 185 -16.78 5.35 -9.60
N ASP A 186 -16.67 5.90 -10.80
CA ASP A 186 -17.35 5.38 -11.99
C ASP A 186 -16.87 3.95 -12.33
N ILE A 187 -15.55 3.71 -12.37
CA ILE A 187 -14.98 2.37 -12.56
C ILE A 187 -15.57 1.40 -11.52
N ALA A 188 -15.53 1.77 -10.25
CA ALA A 188 -16.02 0.91 -9.19
C ALA A 188 -17.52 0.61 -9.29
N SER A 189 -18.32 1.62 -9.62
CA SER A 189 -19.75 1.48 -9.90
C SER A 189 -20.02 0.49 -11.05
N ARG A 190 -19.27 0.62 -12.17
CA ARG A 190 -19.35 -0.30 -13.31
C ARG A 190 -18.98 -1.74 -12.95
N LEU A 191 -18.08 -1.95 -12.00
CA LEU A 191 -17.71 -3.27 -11.48
C LEU A 191 -18.72 -3.83 -10.45
N GLY A 192 -19.78 -3.09 -10.12
CA GLY A 192 -20.72 -3.44 -9.05
C GLY A 192 -20.09 -3.38 -7.66
N ARG A 193 -18.95 -2.70 -7.53
CA ARG A 193 -18.19 -2.50 -6.29
C ARG A 193 -18.50 -1.11 -5.75
N THR A 194 -19.64 -0.98 -5.09
CA THR A 194 -20.07 0.30 -4.51
C THR A 194 -19.38 0.60 -3.19
N GLU A 195 -19.62 1.81 -2.65
CA GLU A 195 -19.18 2.31 -1.34
C GLU A 195 -19.88 1.57 -0.16
N GLY A 196 -19.71 0.25 -0.12
CA GLY A 196 -20.17 -0.64 0.94
C GLY A 196 -19.43 -0.41 2.26
N ARG A 197 -19.75 -1.21 3.29
CA ARG A 197 -19.27 -1.00 4.68
C ARG A 197 -17.78 -0.78 4.84
N SER A 198 -16.93 -1.45 4.05
CA SER A 198 -15.47 -1.37 4.21
C SER A 198 -14.74 -0.55 3.14
N PHE A 199 -15.45 0.03 2.16
CA PHE A 199 -14.81 0.58 0.94
C PHE A 199 -13.84 -0.39 0.23
N ALA A 200 -13.86 -1.69 0.55
CA ALA A 200 -12.97 -2.69 -0.06
C ALA A 200 -13.14 -2.77 -1.58
N GLY A 201 -14.33 -2.40 -2.09
CA GLY A 201 -14.59 -2.26 -3.51
C GLY A 201 -13.73 -1.20 -4.21
N LEU A 202 -13.28 -0.19 -3.47
CA LEU A 202 -12.47 0.94 -3.94
C LEU A 202 -10.98 0.81 -3.60
N GLY A 203 -10.54 -0.32 -3.05
CA GLY A 203 -9.17 -0.50 -2.56
C GLY A 203 -8.95 -0.05 -1.11
N LEU A 204 -10.03 0.06 -0.32
CA LEU A 204 -10.07 0.57 1.06
C LEU A 204 -9.81 2.09 1.13
N LEU A 205 -10.41 2.73 2.14
CA LEU A 205 -10.26 4.16 2.44
C LEU A 205 -10.59 4.37 3.91
N TYR A 206 -9.59 4.30 4.77
CA TYR A 206 -9.79 4.46 6.20
C TYR A 206 -9.90 5.92 6.60
N ARG A 207 -9.06 6.81 6.05
CA ARG A 207 -9.18 8.26 6.24
C ARG A 207 -9.14 9.00 4.91
N VAL A 208 -9.92 10.07 4.77
CA VAL A 208 -9.88 10.90 3.54
C VAL A 208 -8.72 11.87 3.49
N TYR A 209 -7.96 11.98 4.59
CA TYR A 209 -6.81 12.85 4.73
C TYR A 209 -5.61 12.09 5.31
N TYR A 210 -4.43 12.70 5.27
CA TYR A 210 -3.22 12.17 5.88
C TYR A 210 -3.26 12.35 7.39
N THR A 211 -3.34 11.25 8.14
CA THR A 211 -3.31 11.27 9.63
C THR A 211 -1.94 11.65 10.14
N GLN A 212 -0.90 11.15 9.46
CA GLN A 212 0.46 11.57 9.63
C GLN A 212 0.98 12.04 8.28
N PRO A 213 1.36 13.32 8.13
CA PRO A 213 1.99 13.80 6.92
C PRO A 213 3.41 13.21 6.73
N MET A 214 3.95 12.50 7.72
CA MET A 214 5.30 11.93 7.73
C MET A 214 5.25 10.41 7.94
N ARG A 215 6.13 9.66 7.26
CA ARG A 215 6.47 8.29 7.67
C ARG A 215 7.60 8.38 8.69
N HIS A 216 7.31 8.18 9.97
CA HIS A 216 8.34 7.97 10.98
C HIS A 216 8.52 6.47 11.21
N GLN A 217 9.76 6.02 11.44
CA GLN A 217 10.09 4.59 11.55
C GLN A 217 9.53 3.92 12.81
N ASP A 218 9.06 4.69 13.80
CA ASP A 218 8.70 4.19 15.13
C ASP A 218 7.27 4.57 15.61
N GLU A 219 6.44 5.19 14.76
CA GLU A 219 5.05 5.57 15.10
C GLU A 219 4.03 4.82 14.22
N ASP A 220 2.79 4.64 14.71
CA ASP A 220 1.71 3.98 13.98
C ASP A 220 1.61 4.54 12.57
N SER A 221 1.78 3.69 11.55
CA SER A 221 1.86 4.15 10.16
C SER A 221 0.59 4.89 9.72
N GLU A 222 0.65 5.65 8.64
CA GLU A 222 -0.57 6.10 7.95
C GLU A 222 -1.48 4.87 7.66
N PRO A 223 -2.76 4.86 8.10
CA PRO A 223 -3.65 3.67 8.00
C PRO A 223 -3.85 3.17 6.58
N ASP A 224 -3.72 4.07 5.61
CA ASP A 224 -3.86 3.73 4.20
C ASP A 224 -2.50 3.57 3.49
N ALA A 225 -1.36 3.54 4.20
CA ALA A 225 -0.01 3.59 3.60
C ALA A 225 0.27 2.57 2.50
N PHE A 226 -0.37 1.40 2.58
CA PHE A 226 -0.22 0.26 1.66
C PHE A 226 -1.48 0.04 0.80
N HIS A 227 -2.44 0.97 0.83
CA HIS A 227 -3.65 0.89 0.03
C HIS A 227 -3.45 1.51 -1.34
N TYR A 228 -3.99 0.80 -2.34
CA TYR A 228 -4.09 1.26 -3.73
C TYR A 228 -5.56 1.55 -4.06
N GLY A 229 -5.84 2.07 -5.25
CA GLY A 229 -7.19 2.37 -5.70
C GLY A 229 -7.55 3.82 -5.44
N ILE A 230 -8.56 4.09 -4.61
CA ILE A 230 -9.07 5.45 -4.49
C ILE A 230 -8.31 6.32 -3.49
N ALA A 231 -7.73 5.71 -2.44
CA ALA A 231 -7.18 6.44 -1.29
C ALA A 231 -6.10 7.47 -1.63
N PRO A 232 -5.08 7.17 -2.47
CA PRO A 232 -4.05 8.15 -2.80
C PRO A 232 -4.61 9.43 -3.45
N SER A 233 -5.54 9.28 -4.39
CA SER A 233 -6.17 10.43 -5.06
C SER A 233 -7.04 11.27 -4.13
N VAL A 234 -7.81 10.63 -3.24
CA VAL A 234 -8.69 11.30 -2.27
C VAL A 234 -7.87 12.09 -1.25
N LYS A 235 -6.81 11.49 -0.71
CA LYS A 235 -5.96 12.15 0.27
C LYS A 235 -5.17 13.30 -0.33
N LEU A 236 -4.64 13.14 -1.55
CA LEU A 236 -3.97 14.24 -2.23
C LEU A 236 -4.95 15.37 -2.57
N LEU A 237 -6.18 15.04 -3.01
CA LEU A 237 -7.24 16.04 -3.21
C LEU A 237 -7.52 16.82 -1.92
N TYR A 238 -7.69 16.12 -0.80
CA TYR A 238 -7.87 16.77 0.50
C TYR A 238 -6.70 17.70 0.83
N ALA A 239 -5.45 17.23 0.71
CA ALA A 239 -4.26 18.01 1.05
C ALA A 239 -4.15 19.28 0.20
N VAL A 240 -4.46 19.19 -1.10
CA VAL A 240 -4.48 20.36 -2.00
C VAL A 240 -5.56 21.35 -1.61
N VAL A 241 -6.79 20.90 -1.34
CA VAL A 241 -7.89 21.79 -0.94
C VAL A 241 -7.67 22.38 0.46
N ALA A 242 -7.07 21.63 1.38
CA ALA A 242 -6.63 22.14 2.68
C ALA A 242 -5.58 23.25 2.52
N ARG A 243 -4.62 23.08 1.60
CA ARG A 243 -3.65 24.13 1.28
C ARG A 243 -4.32 25.37 0.67
N ILE A 244 -5.31 25.18 -0.21
CA ILE A 244 -6.12 26.31 -0.71
C ILE A 244 -6.83 27.00 0.46
N ALA A 245 -7.43 26.25 1.38
CA ALA A 245 -8.15 26.81 2.53
C ALA A 245 -7.25 27.68 3.44
N GLU A 246 -5.96 27.32 3.59
CA GLU A 246 -4.99 28.13 4.33
C GLU A 246 -4.64 29.46 3.62
N LEU A 247 -4.64 29.48 2.29
CA LEU A 247 -4.24 30.63 1.47
C LEU A 247 -5.42 31.54 1.12
N ASP A 248 -6.55 30.94 0.74
CA ASP A 248 -7.80 31.58 0.33
C ASP A 248 -9.00 30.68 0.72
N PRO A 249 -9.59 30.91 1.91
CA PRO A 249 -10.78 30.19 2.35
C PRO A 249 -11.96 30.27 1.37
N THR A 250 -12.10 31.37 0.61
CA THR A 250 -13.21 31.57 -0.32
C THR A 250 -13.06 30.65 -1.53
N ALA A 251 -11.84 30.50 -2.06
CA ALA A 251 -11.55 29.56 -3.13
C ALA A 251 -11.80 28.11 -2.71
N ALA A 252 -11.44 27.74 -1.46
CA ALA A 252 -11.71 26.41 -0.95
C ALA A 252 -13.22 26.12 -0.80
N GLN A 253 -14.02 27.09 -0.36
CA GLN A 253 -15.48 26.95 -0.21
C GLN A 253 -16.19 26.50 -1.49
N TYR A 254 -15.67 26.86 -2.67
CA TYR A 254 -16.19 26.39 -3.96
C TYR A 254 -16.18 24.85 -4.06
N PHE A 255 -15.05 24.23 -3.74
CA PHE A 255 -14.91 22.76 -3.76
C PHE A 255 -15.79 22.11 -2.69
N VAL A 256 -15.76 22.65 -1.47
CA VAL A 256 -16.51 22.10 -0.33
C VAL A 256 -18.01 22.11 -0.60
N SER A 257 -18.54 23.22 -1.13
CA SER A 257 -19.96 23.33 -1.48
C SER A 257 -20.38 22.28 -2.51
N PHE A 258 -19.52 22.00 -3.48
CA PHE A 258 -19.78 20.99 -4.50
C PHE A 258 -19.75 19.56 -3.96
N TRP A 259 -18.82 19.25 -3.06
CA TRP A 259 -18.72 17.92 -2.44
C TRP A 259 -19.98 17.55 -1.65
N LYS A 260 -20.59 18.51 -0.95
CA LYS A 260 -21.85 18.28 -0.21
C LYS A 260 -23.01 17.87 -1.11
N LEU A 261 -23.04 18.37 -2.34
CA LEU A 261 -24.11 18.08 -3.31
C LEU A 261 -23.95 16.71 -3.99
N LYS A 262 -22.77 16.08 -3.88
CA LYS A 262 -22.52 14.77 -4.48
C LYS A 262 -23.05 13.65 -3.60
N ALA A 263 -23.86 12.78 -4.19
CA ALA A 263 -24.41 11.59 -3.55
C ALA A 263 -23.37 10.45 -3.44
N SER A 264 -22.17 10.73 -2.93
CA SER A 264 -21.13 9.72 -2.69
C SER A 264 -20.51 9.90 -1.29
N PRO A 265 -20.53 8.85 -0.45
CA PRO A 265 -19.79 8.78 0.80
C PRO A 265 -18.38 9.37 0.78
N VAL A 266 -17.58 9.15 -0.27
CA VAL A 266 -16.22 9.73 -0.36
C VAL A 266 -16.26 11.26 -0.29
N TYR A 267 -17.13 11.91 -1.06
CA TYR A 267 -17.23 13.37 -1.09
C TYR A 267 -17.81 13.94 0.20
N VAL A 268 -18.79 13.28 0.80
CA VAL A 268 -19.35 13.74 2.09
C VAL A 268 -18.32 13.59 3.22
N ARG A 269 -17.48 12.56 3.19
CA ARG A 269 -16.34 12.42 4.11
C ARG A 269 -15.29 13.51 3.90
N LEU A 270 -14.93 13.84 2.66
CA LEU A 270 -14.06 14.98 2.33
C LEU A 270 -14.65 16.30 2.85
N TRP A 271 -15.95 16.52 2.64
CA TRP A 271 -16.67 17.67 3.18
C TRP A 271 -16.60 17.72 4.71
N ALA A 272 -16.79 16.59 5.40
CA ALA A 272 -16.72 16.56 6.86
C ALA A 272 -15.30 16.84 7.36
N ALA A 273 -14.27 16.28 6.73
CA ALA A 273 -12.88 16.51 7.09
C ALA A 273 -12.44 17.97 6.95
N ILE A 274 -12.88 18.67 5.90
CA ILE A 274 -12.50 20.07 5.67
C ILE A 274 -13.34 21.03 6.53
N SER A 275 -14.59 20.67 6.82
CA SER A 275 -15.52 21.47 7.65
C SER A 275 -15.15 21.49 9.14
N ARG A 276 -14.09 20.77 9.55
CA ARG A 276 -13.45 20.94 10.87
C ARG A 276 -12.89 22.37 11.05
N ASN A 277 -12.56 23.07 9.96
CA ASN A 277 -12.10 24.45 10.00
C ASN A 277 -13.27 25.45 10.03
N GLU A 278 -13.37 26.26 11.10
CA GLU A 278 -14.39 27.32 11.28
C GLU A 278 -14.42 28.35 10.16
N GLN A 279 -13.28 28.63 9.54
CA GLN A 279 -13.18 29.63 8.49
C GLN A 279 -13.83 29.16 7.18
N ILE A 280 -13.97 27.85 7.01
CA ILE A 280 -14.54 27.24 5.81
C ILE A 280 -16.04 27.03 5.95
N MET A 281 -16.50 26.53 7.10
CA MET A 281 -17.90 26.15 7.29
C MET A 281 -18.53 26.77 8.55
N PRO A 282 -19.65 27.51 8.41
CA PRO A 282 -20.37 28.05 9.54
C PRO A 282 -20.89 26.96 10.48
N ALA A 283 -20.89 27.25 11.79
CA ALA A 283 -21.35 26.29 12.80
C ALA A 283 -22.79 25.82 12.57
N ALA A 284 -23.69 26.71 12.13
CA ALA A 284 -25.08 26.37 11.86
C ALA A 284 -25.23 25.26 10.79
N GLU A 285 -24.38 25.27 9.77
CA GLU A 285 -24.41 24.28 8.71
C GLU A 285 -23.87 22.92 9.19
N VAL A 286 -22.80 22.95 9.99
CA VAL A 286 -22.28 21.75 10.66
C VAL A 286 -23.32 21.16 11.63
N CYS A 287 -24.04 22.00 12.39
CA CYS A 287 -25.09 21.56 13.30
C CYS A 287 -26.21 20.82 12.54
N SER A 288 -26.73 21.43 11.47
CA SER A 288 -27.75 20.80 10.63
C SER A 288 -27.27 19.45 10.11
N PHE A 289 -26.06 19.39 9.55
CA PHE A 289 -25.50 18.14 9.05
C PHE A 289 -25.43 17.04 10.11
N VAL A 290 -24.87 17.33 11.29
CA VAL A 290 -24.70 16.33 12.36
C VAL A 290 -26.05 15.84 12.89
N LEU A 291 -27.05 16.71 12.98
CA LEU A 291 -28.41 16.34 13.39
C LEU A 291 -29.12 15.47 12.34
N ASP A 292 -28.87 15.72 11.05
CA ASP A 292 -29.49 15.03 9.92
C ASP A 292 -28.88 13.65 9.62
N LEU A 293 -27.72 13.31 10.22
CA LEU A 293 -27.09 12.00 10.04
C LEU A 293 -28.04 10.86 10.43
N ASP A 294 -28.10 9.81 9.63
CA ASP A 294 -28.82 8.58 10.01
C ASP A 294 -28.07 7.79 11.10
N GLN A 295 -28.64 6.69 11.59
CA GLN A 295 -28.02 5.91 12.67
C GLN A 295 -26.71 5.23 12.26
N ASP A 296 -26.59 4.80 11.00
CA ASP A 296 -25.36 4.15 10.54
C ASP A 296 -24.26 5.20 10.36
N GLN A 297 -24.57 6.34 9.72
CA GLN A 297 -23.64 7.45 9.56
C GLN A 297 -23.16 8.06 10.89
N PHE A 298 -24.02 8.09 11.91
CA PHE A 298 -23.70 8.69 13.20
C PHE A 298 -22.79 7.83 14.08
N TRP A 299 -22.84 6.50 13.91
CA TRP A 299 -22.19 5.51 14.80
C TRP A 299 -21.11 4.65 14.13
N ASP A 300 -21.11 4.47 12.80
CA ASP A 300 -20.14 3.64 12.09
C ASP A 300 -18.80 4.37 11.93
N LEU A 301 -17.93 4.21 12.93
CA LEU A 301 -16.60 4.84 12.98
C LEU A 301 -15.65 4.34 11.89
N HIS A 302 -15.85 3.14 11.36
CA HIS A 302 -15.00 2.60 10.31
C HIS A 302 -15.38 3.16 8.95
N LYS A 303 -16.68 3.41 8.73
CA LYS A 303 -17.18 3.96 7.47
C LYS A 303 -17.10 5.49 7.42
N PHE A 304 -17.36 6.17 8.54
CA PHE A 304 -17.44 7.63 8.61
C PHE A 304 -16.68 8.23 9.81
N PRO A 305 -15.37 7.95 9.97
CA PRO A 305 -14.59 8.48 11.09
C PRO A 305 -14.60 10.02 11.10
N GLU A 306 -14.59 10.66 9.92
CA GLU A 306 -14.62 12.11 9.78
C GLU A 306 -15.90 12.76 10.33
N PHE A 307 -17.03 12.03 10.39
CA PHE A 307 -18.29 12.59 10.90
C PHE A 307 -18.24 12.67 12.42
N THR A 308 -17.72 11.62 13.05
CA THR A 308 -17.48 11.58 14.50
C THR A 308 -16.46 12.63 14.91
N GLU A 309 -15.38 12.77 14.13
CA GLU A 309 -14.36 13.78 14.37
C GLU A 309 -14.91 15.21 14.22
N LEU A 310 -15.66 15.49 13.14
CA LEU A 310 -16.33 16.77 12.92
C LEU A 310 -17.26 17.11 14.09
N ARG A 311 -18.07 16.13 14.54
CA ARG A 311 -18.97 16.29 15.69
C ARG A 311 -18.21 16.69 16.94
N ALA A 312 -17.07 16.05 17.23
CA ALA A 312 -16.26 16.34 18.41
C ALA A 312 -15.60 17.72 18.34
N VAL A 313 -14.86 17.99 17.26
CA VAL A 313 -14.07 19.22 17.08
C VAL A 313 -14.94 20.47 17.01
N ARG A 314 -16.08 20.40 16.30
CA ARG A 314 -16.99 21.53 16.12
C ARG A 314 -18.04 21.66 17.22
N PHE A 315 -18.06 20.76 18.21
CA PHE A 315 -19.10 20.74 19.24
C PHE A 315 -19.18 22.07 20.00
N ARG A 316 -18.03 22.67 20.30
CA ARG A 316 -17.95 23.93 21.06
C ARG A 316 -18.69 25.09 20.36
N ASP A 317 -18.70 25.08 19.03
CA ASP A 317 -19.25 26.15 18.18
C ASP A 317 -20.77 26.02 17.99
N MET A 318 -21.36 24.90 18.41
CA MET A 318 -22.79 24.63 18.28
C MET A 318 -23.61 25.41 19.32
N ASP A 319 -24.84 25.76 18.95
CA ASP A 319 -25.80 26.34 19.87
C ASP A 319 -26.25 25.32 20.93
N GLU A 320 -26.76 25.81 22.06
CA GLU A 320 -27.11 24.97 23.21
C GLU A 320 -28.19 23.93 22.90
N ALA A 321 -29.17 24.27 22.04
CA ALA A 321 -30.23 23.33 21.67
C ALA A 321 -29.66 22.15 20.86
N SER A 322 -28.75 22.44 19.92
CA SER A 322 -28.02 21.41 19.16
C SER A 322 -27.15 20.53 20.06
N LYS A 323 -26.41 21.12 21.01
CA LYS A 323 -25.59 20.36 21.99
C LYS A 323 -26.42 19.38 22.81
N ILE A 324 -27.58 19.82 23.30
CA ILE A 324 -28.52 18.97 24.05
C ILE A 324 -29.05 17.84 23.15
N ALA A 325 -29.51 18.15 21.93
CA ALA A 325 -30.05 17.15 21.02
C ALA A 325 -29.02 16.07 20.64
N ILE A 326 -27.77 16.45 20.38
CA ILE A 326 -26.67 15.54 20.06
C ILE A 326 -26.31 14.67 21.28
N THR A 327 -26.16 15.28 22.46
CA THR A 327 -25.81 14.52 23.67
C THR A 327 -26.94 13.56 24.10
N ASP A 328 -28.21 13.95 23.96
CA ASP A 328 -29.34 13.05 24.18
C ASP A 328 -29.39 11.91 23.15
N ARG A 329 -28.94 12.15 21.91
CA ARG A 329 -28.76 11.09 20.91
C ARG A 329 -27.62 10.15 21.28
N ILE A 330 -26.48 10.67 21.72
CA ILE A 330 -25.34 9.85 22.16
C ILE A 330 -25.72 8.97 23.35
N LYS A 331 -26.42 9.53 24.35
CA LYS A 331 -26.85 8.81 25.56
C LYS A 331 -27.84 7.67 25.29
N ARG A 332 -28.59 7.73 24.18
CA ARG A 332 -29.46 6.62 23.75
C ARG A 332 -28.66 5.43 23.20
N GLY A 333 -27.42 5.67 22.77
CA GLY A 333 -26.52 4.67 22.25
C GLY A 333 -26.84 4.20 20.82
N PRO A 334 -25.98 3.34 20.25
CA PRO A 334 -26.17 2.80 18.92
C PRO A 334 -27.36 1.82 18.86
N PRO A 335 -28.02 1.67 17.70
CA PRO A 335 -29.19 0.81 17.57
C PRO A 335 -28.85 -0.69 17.66
N ARG A 336 -29.72 -1.49 18.30
CA ARG A 336 -29.53 -2.95 18.50
C ARG A 336 -29.20 -3.72 17.21
N SER A 337 -29.61 -3.20 16.05
CA SER A 337 -29.36 -3.76 14.72
C SER A 337 -27.88 -3.81 14.34
N GLN A 338 -27.00 -3.06 14.99
CA GLN A 338 -25.56 -3.08 14.73
C GLN A 338 -24.85 -4.30 15.30
N TRP A 339 -25.44 -4.98 16.30
CA TRP A 339 -24.87 -6.19 16.89
C TRP A 339 -25.52 -7.47 16.37
N SER A 340 -24.76 -8.56 16.40
CA SER A 340 -25.27 -9.90 16.10
C SER A 340 -26.49 -10.25 16.96
N LYS A 341 -27.46 -10.97 16.37
CA LYS A 341 -28.62 -11.49 17.11
C LYS A 341 -28.25 -12.55 18.17
N ARG A 342 -27.01 -13.07 18.11
CA ARG A 342 -26.50 -14.10 19.04
C ARG A 342 -25.86 -13.53 20.31
N LEU A 343 -25.56 -12.24 20.35
CA LEU A 343 -25.02 -11.57 21.53
C LEU A 343 -26.11 -11.40 22.58
N ASP A 344 -25.74 -11.67 23.84
CA ASP A 344 -26.60 -11.51 25.01
C ASP A 344 -26.99 -10.03 25.21
N ALA A 345 -28.20 -9.81 25.73
CA ALA A 345 -28.75 -8.48 25.94
C ALA A 345 -27.90 -7.66 26.93
N ALA A 346 -27.43 -8.27 28.03
CA ALA A 346 -26.63 -7.57 29.02
C ALA A 346 -25.27 -7.13 28.45
N LYS A 347 -24.65 -7.96 27.60
CA LYS A 347 -23.40 -7.60 26.90
C LYS A 347 -23.61 -6.43 25.93
N ILE A 348 -24.79 -6.35 25.31
CA ILE A 348 -25.11 -5.26 24.39
C ILE A 348 -25.38 -3.98 25.15
N ASP A 349 -26.07 -4.03 26.27
CA ASP A 349 -26.28 -2.85 27.12
C ASP A 349 -24.93 -2.30 27.63
N GLU A 350 -23.98 -3.17 27.97
CA GLU A 350 -22.61 -2.80 28.32
C GLU A 350 -21.89 -2.11 27.15
N LEU A 351 -21.92 -2.70 25.94
CA LEU A 351 -21.29 -2.14 24.74
C LEU A 351 -21.93 -0.81 24.31
N GLN A 352 -23.26 -0.71 24.37
CA GLN A 352 -24.00 0.52 24.12
C GLN A 352 -23.55 1.63 25.07
N ARG A 353 -23.43 1.31 26.36
CA ARG A 353 -22.96 2.26 27.37
C ARG A 353 -21.52 2.68 27.10
N TYR A 354 -20.62 1.73 26.82
CA TYR A 354 -19.24 2.02 26.47
C TYR A 354 -19.15 2.99 25.28
N TRP A 355 -19.84 2.69 24.15
CA TRP A 355 -19.80 3.54 22.96
C TRP A 355 -20.40 4.93 23.22
N SER A 356 -21.50 5.02 23.98
CA SER A 356 -22.06 6.32 24.38
C SER A 356 -21.08 7.15 25.20
N LEU A 357 -20.42 6.55 26.20
CA LEU A 357 -19.45 7.25 27.05
C LEU A 357 -18.22 7.65 26.25
N ARG A 358 -17.71 6.77 25.38
CA ARG A 358 -16.61 7.05 24.46
C ARG A 358 -16.89 8.27 23.60
N GLU A 359 -18.08 8.38 23.00
CA GLU A 359 -18.40 9.54 22.15
C GLU A 359 -18.57 10.86 22.94
N LEU A 360 -19.09 10.81 24.18
CA LEU A 360 -19.09 12.00 25.04
C LEU A 360 -17.68 12.38 25.47
N ARG A 361 -16.84 11.40 25.78
CA ARG A 361 -15.44 11.61 26.14
C ARG A 361 -14.65 12.20 24.97
N ARG A 362 -14.86 11.71 23.75
CA ARG A 362 -14.28 12.27 22.51
C ARG A 362 -14.57 13.76 22.36
N ILE A 363 -15.79 14.19 22.65
CA ILE A 363 -16.18 15.59 22.64
C ILE A 363 -15.40 16.40 23.70
N GLU A 364 -15.25 15.89 24.92
CA GLU A 364 -14.45 16.56 25.96
C GLU A 364 -12.97 16.67 25.59
N VAL A 365 -12.37 15.59 25.08
CA VAL A 365 -10.96 15.54 24.66
C VAL A 365 -10.71 16.52 23.52
N ALA A 366 -11.68 16.71 22.62
CA ALA A 366 -11.64 17.73 21.57
C ALA A 366 -11.86 19.18 22.07
N GLY A 367 -12.04 19.39 23.38
CA GLY A 367 -12.25 20.70 23.99
C GLY A 367 -13.71 21.18 23.97
N GLY A 368 -14.67 20.30 23.67
CA GLY A 368 -16.09 20.59 23.72
C GLY A 368 -16.62 20.62 25.15
N VAL A 369 -17.42 21.63 25.48
CA VAL A 369 -18.10 21.72 26.78
C VAL A 369 -19.44 20.99 26.71
N LEU A 370 -19.57 19.88 27.44
CA LEU A 370 -20.80 19.11 27.52
C LEU A 370 -21.87 19.85 28.34
N PRO A 371 -23.17 19.75 27.96
CA PRO A 371 -24.27 20.16 28.81
C PRO A 371 -24.21 19.45 30.18
N GLU A 372 -24.63 20.13 31.24
CA GLU A 372 -24.49 19.66 32.63
C GLU A 372 -25.04 18.22 32.84
N LYS A 373 -26.20 17.91 32.26
CA LYS A 373 -26.82 16.58 32.34
C LYS A 373 -26.01 15.47 31.65
N ALA A 374 -25.27 15.81 30.59
CA ALA A 374 -24.42 14.86 29.89
C ALA A 374 -23.10 14.68 30.64
N LYS A 375 -22.53 15.77 31.17
CA LYS A 375 -21.32 15.76 31.99
C LYS A 375 -21.49 14.90 33.25
N LEU A 376 -22.55 15.14 34.03
CA LEU A 376 -22.86 14.35 35.22
C LEU A 376 -23.05 12.86 34.90
N TRP A 377 -23.63 12.56 33.74
CA TRP A 377 -23.81 11.18 33.29
C TRP A 377 -22.49 10.52 32.92
N LEU A 378 -21.60 11.22 32.19
CA LEU A 378 -20.26 10.75 31.87
C LEU A 378 -19.45 10.48 33.14
N ASP A 379 -19.38 11.45 34.05
CA ASP A 379 -18.60 11.34 35.30
C ASP A 379 -19.06 10.18 36.19
N ALA A 380 -20.35 9.91 36.24
CA ALA A 380 -20.91 8.82 37.02
C ALA A 380 -20.58 7.41 36.48
N HIS A 381 -20.20 7.29 35.20
CA HIS A 381 -20.00 5.99 34.55
C HIS A 381 -18.62 5.80 33.91
N ALA A 382 -17.83 6.86 33.70
CA ALA A 382 -16.53 6.77 33.02
C ALA A 382 -15.56 5.83 33.76
N ALA A 383 -15.57 5.81 35.09
CA ALA A 383 -14.72 4.92 35.90
C ALA A 383 -15.01 3.42 35.71
N GLN A 384 -16.08 3.05 34.99
CA GLN A 384 -16.37 1.66 34.63
C GLN A 384 -15.48 1.16 33.48
N PHE A 385 -14.88 2.07 32.70
CA PHE A 385 -14.08 1.77 31.52
C PHE A 385 -12.77 2.56 31.60
N GLU A 386 -11.71 1.90 32.08
CA GLU A 386 -10.40 2.53 32.32
C GLU A 386 -9.80 3.10 31.03
N GLU A 387 -10.08 2.50 29.88
CA GLU A 387 -9.57 2.95 28.58
C GLU A 387 -10.04 4.37 28.21
N LEU A 388 -11.17 4.84 28.77
CA LEU A 388 -11.69 6.19 28.49
C LEU A 388 -10.89 7.30 29.18
N ALA A 389 -10.03 6.97 30.15
CA ALA A 389 -9.26 7.95 30.89
C ALA A 389 -8.18 8.60 30.01
N GLU A 390 -7.42 7.77 29.28
CA GLU A 390 -6.30 8.16 28.41
C GLU A 390 -6.70 8.30 26.94
N MET A 391 -8.00 8.35 26.67
CA MET A 391 -8.54 8.33 25.32
C MET A 391 -8.07 9.51 24.45
N SER A 392 -7.70 9.23 23.20
CA SER A 392 -7.46 10.24 22.16
C SER A 392 -8.71 10.49 21.30
N ILE A 393 -8.71 11.55 20.49
CA ILE A 393 -9.82 11.85 19.56
C ILE A 393 -9.96 10.74 18.50
N ASP A 394 -8.86 10.06 18.15
CA ASP A 394 -8.80 9.08 17.08
C ASP A 394 -9.06 7.63 17.56
N ASP A 395 -9.31 7.42 18.86
CA ASP A 395 -9.52 6.07 19.39
C ASP A 395 -10.71 5.36 18.72
N ASP A 396 -10.53 4.06 18.51
CA ASP A 396 -11.37 3.14 17.73
C ASP A 396 -11.51 3.48 16.23
N PHE A 397 -10.78 4.46 15.70
CA PHE A 397 -10.59 4.58 14.27
C PHE A 397 -9.61 3.51 13.75
N ALA A 398 -9.68 3.21 12.45
CA ALA A 398 -8.70 2.34 11.84
C ALA A 398 -7.31 3.02 11.89
N GLY A 399 -6.43 2.46 12.72
CA GLY A 399 -5.06 2.92 12.89
C GLY A 399 -4.11 2.38 11.83
N GLY A 400 -2.85 2.80 11.94
CA GLY A 400 -1.73 2.31 11.13
C GLY A 400 -1.52 0.82 11.19
N ILE A 401 -0.80 0.29 10.19
CA ILE A 401 -0.21 -1.04 10.30
C ILE A 401 1.05 -0.88 11.13
N THR A 402 1.00 -1.30 12.39
CA THR A 402 2.19 -1.39 13.22
C THR A 402 2.97 -2.65 12.81
N VAL A 403 4.07 -2.46 12.08
CA VAL A 403 5.00 -3.55 11.78
C VAL A 403 5.87 -3.76 13.01
N THR A 404 5.51 -4.76 13.81
CA THR A 404 6.37 -5.17 14.92
C THR A 404 7.40 -6.17 14.38
N ARG A 405 8.69 -5.86 14.56
CA ARG A 405 9.74 -6.84 14.26
C ARG A 405 9.57 -8.02 15.20
N ARG A 406 9.40 -9.23 14.65
CA ARG A 406 9.38 -10.45 15.45
C ARG A 406 10.70 -10.54 16.23
N GLU A 407 10.62 -10.85 17.52
CA GLU A 407 11.83 -11.15 18.30
C GLU A 407 12.54 -12.36 17.67
N ALA A 408 13.79 -12.16 17.25
CA ALA A 408 14.62 -13.21 16.67
C ALA A 408 14.71 -14.41 17.62
N ARG A 409 14.56 -15.64 17.10
CA ARG A 409 14.65 -16.90 17.85
C ARG A 409 15.82 -17.74 17.34
N PRO A 410 17.07 -17.27 17.53
CA PRO A 410 18.26 -17.96 17.05
C PRO A 410 18.38 -19.35 17.66
N ASP A 411 18.85 -20.32 16.88
CA ASP A 411 19.15 -21.66 17.38
C ASP A 411 20.55 -21.70 18.00
N ALA A 412 20.61 -21.80 19.33
CA ALA A 412 21.85 -21.82 20.10
C ALA A 412 22.78 -22.99 19.75
N LYS A 413 22.33 -24.02 19.00
CA LYS A 413 23.19 -25.13 18.58
C LYS A 413 24.38 -24.67 17.72
N PHE A 414 24.23 -23.56 16.98
CA PHE A 414 25.29 -23.07 16.09
C PHE A 414 26.47 -22.45 16.85
N ASP A 415 26.24 -22.00 18.09
CA ASP A 415 27.31 -21.50 18.97
C ASP A 415 28.27 -22.59 19.44
N ALA A 416 27.82 -23.85 19.45
CA ALA A 416 28.63 -25.00 19.83
C ALA A 416 29.47 -25.59 18.67
N LEU A 417 29.26 -25.12 17.43
CA LEU A 417 29.98 -25.57 16.23
C LEU A 417 31.02 -24.53 15.84
N GLU A 418 32.04 -24.92 15.06
CA GLU A 418 33.06 -24.02 14.50
C GLU A 418 33.56 -24.50 13.13
N GLY A 419 34.11 -23.58 12.33
CA GLY A 419 34.69 -23.87 11.03
C GLY A 419 33.70 -24.50 10.05
N VAL A 420 34.19 -25.45 9.26
CA VAL A 420 33.41 -26.14 8.21
C VAL A 420 32.18 -26.86 8.78
N GLU A 421 32.22 -27.33 10.02
CA GLU A 421 31.06 -28.00 10.66
C GLU A 421 29.92 -27.02 10.93
N ARG A 422 30.22 -25.78 11.33
CA ARG A 422 29.21 -24.73 11.47
C ARG A 422 28.61 -24.37 10.11
N LEU A 423 29.45 -24.19 9.10
CA LEU A 423 29.00 -23.87 7.74
C LEU A 423 28.08 -24.95 7.16
N ARG A 424 28.42 -26.23 7.33
CA ARG A 424 27.56 -27.36 6.91
C ARG A 424 26.22 -27.37 7.62
N ALA A 425 26.22 -27.13 8.93
CA ALA A 425 24.98 -27.10 9.71
C ALA A 425 24.06 -25.93 9.30
N LEU A 426 24.63 -24.75 9.05
CA LEU A 426 23.89 -23.59 8.57
C LEU A 426 23.37 -23.78 7.14
N GLU A 427 24.21 -24.26 6.22
CA GLU A 427 23.81 -24.53 4.83
C GLU A 427 22.67 -25.56 4.78
N ALA A 428 22.74 -26.62 5.60
CA ALA A 428 21.67 -27.61 5.71
C ALA A 428 20.38 -27.03 6.31
N ALA A 429 20.47 -26.17 7.33
CA ALA A 429 19.31 -25.52 7.92
C ALA A 429 18.64 -24.56 6.94
N LEU A 430 19.42 -23.74 6.23
CA LEU A 430 18.95 -22.83 5.17
C LEU A 430 18.40 -23.57 3.94
N ALA A 431 18.77 -24.84 3.74
CA ALA A 431 18.23 -25.69 2.69
C ALA A 431 16.81 -26.22 2.96
N THR A 432 16.33 -26.10 4.19
CA THR A 432 15.08 -26.72 4.61
C THR A 432 13.90 -26.02 3.95
N THR A 433 13.13 -26.74 3.14
CA THR A 433 11.90 -26.21 2.49
C THR A 433 10.64 -26.34 3.35
N ARG A 434 10.77 -26.82 4.60
CA ARG A 434 9.65 -26.88 5.55
C ARG A 434 9.40 -25.50 6.16
N ARG A 435 8.57 -24.71 5.48
CA ARG A 435 7.95 -23.51 6.05
C ARG A 435 6.86 -23.93 7.05
N GLY A 436 7.26 -24.21 8.29
CA GLY A 436 6.34 -24.39 9.42
C GLY A 436 6.00 -23.02 9.99
N TRP A 437 4.72 -22.76 10.27
CA TRP A 437 4.22 -21.45 10.74
C TRP A 437 4.88 -20.94 12.04
N ASP A 438 5.48 -21.82 12.85
CA ASP A 438 6.02 -21.46 14.17
C ASP A 438 7.46 -21.95 14.47
N ASP A 439 8.08 -22.78 13.62
CA ASP A 439 9.40 -23.36 13.91
C ASP A 439 10.21 -23.70 12.65
N ASP A 440 10.60 -22.69 11.86
CA ASP A 440 11.39 -22.87 10.64
C ASP A 440 12.91 -22.92 10.96
N PRO A 441 13.61 -24.04 10.67
CA PRO A 441 15.07 -24.12 10.81
C PRO A 441 15.84 -23.07 9.99
N ALA A 442 15.33 -22.65 8.84
CA ALA A 442 15.98 -21.64 8.01
C ALA A 442 15.87 -20.25 8.64
N GLU A 443 14.72 -19.91 9.22
CA GLU A 443 14.49 -18.65 9.96
C GLU A 443 15.43 -18.57 11.17
N ARG A 444 15.50 -19.63 12.00
CA ARG A 444 16.40 -19.64 13.17
C ARG A 444 17.89 -19.58 12.80
N ALA A 445 18.27 -20.15 11.65
CA ALA A 445 19.62 -20.02 11.13
C ALA A 445 19.90 -18.58 10.68
N ASN A 446 18.95 -17.94 9.99
CA ASN A 446 19.03 -16.53 9.58
C ASN A 446 19.15 -15.61 10.81
N ASP A 447 18.29 -15.82 11.82
CA ASP A 447 18.31 -15.10 13.09
C ASP A 447 19.67 -15.21 13.78
N TRP A 448 20.25 -16.41 13.82
CA TRP A 448 21.58 -16.62 14.39
C TRP A 448 22.66 -15.87 13.61
N ILE A 449 22.64 -15.93 12.27
CA ILE A 449 23.59 -15.19 11.42
C ILE A 449 23.49 -13.68 11.65
N GLY A 450 22.27 -13.16 11.86
CA GLY A 450 22.00 -11.75 12.10
C GLY A 450 22.43 -11.21 13.47
N GLN A 451 22.75 -12.06 14.45
CA GLN A 451 23.14 -11.59 15.78
C GLN A 451 24.51 -10.91 15.77
N ALA A 452 24.66 -9.90 16.63
CA ALA A 452 25.91 -9.17 16.79
C ALA A 452 27.10 -10.13 17.07
N GLY A 453 28.12 -10.05 16.23
CA GLY A 453 29.34 -10.85 16.33
C GLY A 453 29.33 -12.18 15.57
N ASN A 454 28.17 -12.74 15.23
CA ASN A 454 28.08 -13.99 14.47
C ASN A 454 28.53 -13.87 13.00
N PRO A 455 28.33 -12.74 12.29
CA PRO A 455 28.94 -12.53 10.98
C PRO A 455 30.48 -12.62 11.01
N ASN A 456 31.13 -12.12 12.07
CA ASN A 456 32.58 -12.23 12.19
C ASN A 456 33.01 -13.69 12.41
N LYS A 457 32.24 -14.45 13.21
CA LYS A 457 32.47 -15.89 13.39
C LYS A 457 32.35 -16.64 12.05
N LEU A 458 31.37 -16.28 11.22
CA LEU A 458 31.20 -16.84 9.88
C LEU A 458 32.36 -16.49 8.94
N LEU A 459 32.86 -15.25 8.99
CA LEU A 459 34.01 -14.84 8.20
C LEU A 459 35.22 -15.73 8.52
N THR A 460 35.50 -15.95 9.80
CA THR A 460 36.56 -16.88 10.24
C THR A 460 36.32 -18.31 9.76
N ASP A 461 35.08 -18.81 9.79
CA ASP A 461 34.78 -20.14 9.29
C ASP A 461 34.99 -20.27 7.78
N LEU A 462 34.62 -19.24 7.01
CA LEU A 462 34.78 -19.18 5.54
C LEU A 462 36.25 -19.08 5.13
N GLU A 463 37.10 -18.41 5.91
CA GLU A 463 38.55 -18.37 5.71
C GLU A 463 39.21 -19.75 5.82
N VAL A 464 38.70 -20.59 6.72
CA VAL A 464 39.19 -21.96 6.95
C VAL A 464 38.61 -22.94 5.92
N ALA A 465 37.48 -22.61 5.30
CA ALA A 465 36.85 -23.42 4.28
C ALA A 465 37.63 -23.38 2.95
N ASN A 466 37.65 -24.52 2.25
CA ASN A 466 38.30 -24.60 0.94
C ASN A 466 37.63 -23.65 -0.07
N ASN A 467 38.45 -23.04 -0.93
CA ASN A 467 38.02 -22.15 -2.02
C ASN A 467 37.08 -21.01 -1.55
N GLY A 468 37.30 -20.47 -0.35
CA GLY A 468 36.48 -19.40 0.21
C GLY A 468 35.05 -19.82 0.57
N GLY A 469 34.81 -21.12 0.78
CA GLY A 469 33.47 -21.64 1.10
C GLY A 469 32.58 -21.84 -0.11
N ASP A 470 33.15 -22.25 -1.25
CA ASP A 470 32.44 -22.50 -2.50
C ASP A 470 31.25 -23.47 -2.35
N ASP A 471 31.32 -24.40 -1.39
CA ASP A 471 30.26 -25.37 -1.09
C ASP A 471 29.05 -24.77 -0.33
N PHE A 472 29.08 -23.50 0.07
CA PHE A 472 28.09 -22.89 0.99
C PHE A 472 27.39 -21.64 0.41
N PRO A 473 26.68 -21.75 -0.74
CA PRO A 473 26.05 -20.61 -1.39
C PRO A 473 24.96 -19.94 -0.55
N ARG A 474 24.16 -20.67 0.23
CA ARG A 474 23.10 -20.06 1.05
C ARG A 474 23.67 -19.31 2.24
N VAL A 475 24.73 -19.85 2.84
CA VAL A 475 25.47 -19.13 3.90
C VAL A 475 26.06 -17.83 3.34
N TRP A 476 26.67 -17.85 2.16
CA TRP A 476 27.15 -16.64 1.49
C TRP A 476 26.05 -15.61 1.22
N SER A 477 24.88 -16.08 0.77
CA SER A 477 23.72 -15.21 0.57
C SER A 477 23.33 -14.50 1.88
N ARG A 478 23.11 -15.25 2.98
CA ARG A 478 22.71 -14.64 4.27
C ARG A 478 23.82 -13.83 4.94
N PHE A 479 25.08 -14.25 4.82
CA PHE A 479 26.23 -13.51 5.30
C PHE A 479 26.27 -12.10 4.70
N GLY A 480 26.04 -11.97 3.39
CA GLY A 480 26.11 -10.68 2.72
C GLY A 480 25.10 -9.64 3.22
N TRP A 481 23.92 -10.08 3.66
CA TRP A 481 22.90 -9.22 4.27
C TRP A 481 23.20 -8.83 5.73
N ALA A 482 23.82 -9.75 6.48
CA ALA A 482 24.06 -9.61 7.91
C ALA A 482 25.39 -8.93 8.27
N HIS A 483 26.42 -9.11 7.45
CA HIS A 483 27.75 -8.53 7.69
C HIS A 483 27.77 -7.06 7.28
N ARG A 484 27.84 -6.14 8.26
CA ARG A 484 27.76 -4.68 8.04
C ARG A 484 28.92 -3.94 8.72
N PRO A 485 29.40 -2.83 8.15
CA PRO A 485 30.50 -2.04 8.74
C PRO A 485 30.07 -1.33 10.03
N SER A 486 28.76 -1.04 10.17
CA SER A 486 28.17 -0.45 11.37
C SER A 486 27.06 -1.36 11.91
N VAL A 487 27.21 -1.80 13.17
CA VAL A 487 26.15 -2.50 13.91
C VAL A 487 25.38 -1.45 14.72
N PRO A 488 24.04 -1.38 14.64
CA PRO A 488 23.24 -0.47 15.46
C PRO A 488 23.55 -0.67 16.95
N GLY A 489 23.98 0.39 17.64
CA GLY A 489 24.30 0.38 19.07
C GLY A 489 25.70 -0.11 19.46
N GLY A 490 26.56 -0.46 18.50
CA GLY A 490 27.96 -0.83 18.75
C GLY A 490 28.92 0.37 18.74
N PRO A 491 30.09 0.28 19.41
CA PRO A 491 31.14 1.28 19.28
C PRO A 491 31.65 1.33 17.82
N PRO A 492 32.04 2.51 17.30
CA PRO A 492 32.58 2.62 15.95
C PRO A 492 33.84 1.77 15.81
N LYS A 493 33.89 0.93 14.78
CA LYS A 493 35.09 0.17 14.41
C LYS A 493 36.15 1.11 13.83
N ASP A 494 37.42 0.80 14.05
CA ASP A 494 38.55 1.49 13.42
C ASP A 494 38.50 1.28 11.89
N GLU A 495 38.77 2.34 11.13
CA GLU A 495 38.75 2.33 9.67
C GLU A 495 39.75 1.30 9.10
N ALA A 496 40.91 1.12 9.73
CA ALA A 496 41.90 0.14 9.31
C ALA A 496 41.39 -1.31 9.46
N VAL A 497 40.54 -1.58 10.45
CA VAL A 497 39.93 -2.90 10.68
C VAL A 497 38.85 -3.17 9.62
N LEU A 498 38.03 -2.17 9.30
CA LEU A 498 36.99 -2.28 8.27
C LEU A 498 37.60 -2.52 6.89
N GLU A 499 38.70 -1.84 6.56
CA GLU A 499 39.42 -2.06 5.30
C GLU A 499 40.00 -3.47 5.21
N PHE A 500 40.58 -3.98 6.31
CA PHE A 500 41.09 -5.35 6.37
C PHE A 500 39.97 -6.40 6.22
N GLU A 501 38.84 -6.22 6.91
CA GLU A 501 37.67 -7.10 6.79
C GLU A 501 37.13 -7.11 5.35
N ALA A 502 36.99 -5.93 4.73
CA ALA A 502 36.53 -5.82 3.34
C ALA A 502 37.49 -6.50 2.35
N ALA A 503 38.80 -6.33 2.52
CA ALA A 503 39.80 -6.97 1.68
C ALA A 503 39.76 -8.51 1.81
N THR A 504 39.52 -9.00 3.04
CA THR A 504 39.41 -10.42 3.35
C THR A 504 38.19 -11.05 2.67
N VAL A 505 37.01 -10.42 2.78
CA VAL A 505 35.80 -10.89 2.09
C VAL A 505 36.00 -10.91 0.57
N LEU A 506 36.58 -9.85 -0.01
CA LEU A 506 36.87 -9.81 -1.45
C LEU A 506 37.84 -10.91 -1.90
N ALA A 507 38.82 -11.27 -1.07
CA ALA A 507 39.74 -12.37 -1.35
C ALA A 507 39.04 -13.73 -1.35
N LEU A 508 38.06 -13.94 -0.49
CA LEU A 508 37.24 -15.16 -0.47
C LEU A 508 36.28 -15.19 -1.66
N LEU A 509 35.58 -14.08 -1.95
CA LEU A 509 34.70 -13.96 -3.12
C LEU A 509 35.46 -14.25 -4.41
N ASN A 510 36.71 -13.80 -4.53
CA ASN A 510 37.52 -14.07 -5.71
C ASN A 510 37.89 -15.56 -5.89
N GLN A 511 37.70 -16.41 -4.88
CA GLN A 511 37.95 -17.86 -4.98
C GLN A 511 36.70 -18.67 -5.35
N LEU A 512 35.50 -18.09 -5.20
CA LEU A 512 34.24 -18.78 -5.46
C LEU A 512 34.10 -19.17 -6.93
N SER A 513 33.41 -20.27 -7.20
CA SER A 513 32.97 -20.67 -8.53
C SER A 513 31.85 -19.75 -9.04
N GLN A 514 31.66 -19.74 -10.36
CA GLN A 514 30.56 -18.99 -10.98
C GLN A 514 29.18 -19.50 -10.49
N GLN A 515 29.05 -20.80 -10.21
CA GLN A 515 27.80 -21.40 -9.76
C GLN A 515 27.41 -20.92 -8.36
N THR A 516 28.38 -20.82 -7.45
CA THR A 516 28.15 -20.33 -6.09
C THR A 516 27.87 -18.83 -6.09
N MET A 517 28.60 -18.05 -6.90
CA MET A 517 28.29 -16.63 -7.11
C MET A 517 26.87 -16.40 -7.65
N LEU A 518 26.41 -17.21 -8.61
CA LEU A 518 25.04 -17.14 -9.12
C LEU A 518 24.01 -17.44 -8.03
N SER A 519 24.26 -18.47 -7.21
CA SER A 519 23.33 -18.89 -6.16
C SER A 519 23.28 -17.92 -4.97
N ALA A 520 24.34 -17.15 -4.74
CA ALA A 520 24.47 -16.20 -3.63
C ALA A 520 24.41 -14.73 -4.08
N ILE A 521 24.02 -14.46 -5.33
CA ILE A 521 24.21 -13.16 -5.97
C ILE A 521 23.57 -12.01 -5.19
N GLU A 522 22.35 -12.18 -4.69
CA GLU A 522 21.61 -11.16 -3.95
C GLU A 522 22.37 -10.71 -2.70
N GLY A 523 22.78 -11.68 -1.87
CA GLY A 523 23.58 -11.40 -0.67
C GLY A 523 24.92 -10.75 -0.99
N ILE A 524 25.63 -11.24 -2.00
CA ILE A 524 26.92 -10.66 -2.41
C ILE A 524 26.74 -9.21 -2.89
N THR A 525 25.67 -8.93 -3.66
CA THR A 525 25.38 -7.57 -4.11
C THR A 525 24.98 -6.65 -2.95
N ALA A 526 24.17 -7.14 -1.99
CA ALA A 526 23.82 -6.40 -0.79
C ALA A 526 25.06 -6.06 0.06
N TRP A 527 26.01 -6.99 0.15
CA TRP A 527 27.28 -6.76 0.82
C TRP A 527 28.10 -5.67 0.12
N LEU A 528 28.25 -5.74 -1.21
CA LEU A 528 29.00 -4.74 -1.98
C LEU A 528 28.41 -3.33 -1.84
N ASP A 529 27.08 -3.21 -1.84
CA ASP A 529 26.38 -1.94 -1.62
C ASP A 529 26.65 -1.41 -0.20
N THR A 530 26.52 -2.26 0.81
CA THR A 530 26.73 -1.88 2.22
C THR A 530 28.20 -1.53 2.52
N TRP A 531 29.15 -2.20 1.86
CA TRP A 531 30.60 -2.06 2.09
C TRP A 531 31.31 -1.19 1.06
N GLU A 532 30.60 -0.53 0.15
CA GLU A 532 31.14 0.21 -1.01
C GLU A 532 32.36 1.07 -0.64
N LYS A 533 32.23 1.88 0.42
CA LYS A 533 33.27 2.81 0.89
C LYS A 533 34.61 2.14 1.22
N HIS A 534 34.58 0.91 1.70
CA HIS A 534 35.77 0.15 2.10
C HIS A 534 36.21 -0.82 0.99
N ALA A 535 35.25 -1.44 0.30
CA ALA A 535 35.52 -2.38 -0.78
C ALA A 535 36.32 -1.75 -1.92
N ILE A 536 35.98 -0.52 -2.35
CA ILE A 536 36.65 0.18 -3.47
C ILE A 536 38.15 0.42 -3.20
N LYS A 537 38.57 0.49 -1.93
CA LYS A 537 39.98 0.68 -1.56
C LYS A 537 40.84 -0.57 -1.79
N SER A 538 40.23 -1.74 -1.94
CA SER A 538 40.92 -3.00 -2.22
C SER A 538 41.15 -3.22 -3.71
N GLU A 539 42.37 -3.65 -4.08
CA GLU A 539 42.72 -4.00 -5.46
C GLU A 539 41.87 -5.16 -6.02
N LEU A 540 41.27 -5.98 -5.15
CA LEU A 540 40.42 -7.11 -5.53
C LEU A 540 38.97 -6.71 -5.86
N CYS A 541 38.56 -5.48 -5.58
CA CYS A 541 37.19 -5.02 -5.83
C CYS A 541 36.82 -5.10 -7.32
N LEU A 542 37.69 -4.56 -8.20
CA LEU A 542 37.42 -4.55 -9.64
C LEU A 542 37.41 -5.96 -10.26
N PRO A 543 38.38 -6.86 -9.97
CA PRO A 543 38.32 -8.25 -10.41
C PRO A 543 37.03 -8.98 -9.98
N VAL A 544 36.60 -8.81 -8.72
CA VAL A 544 35.37 -9.44 -8.21
C VAL A 544 34.14 -8.84 -8.89
N TRP A 545 34.07 -7.51 -9.03
CA TRP A 545 32.98 -6.83 -9.73
C TRP A 545 32.81 -7.30 -11.17
N MET A 546 33.91 -7.44 -11.92
CA MET A 546 33.87 -7.88 -13.33
C MET A 546 33.35 -9.32 -13.49
N ARG A 547 33.46 -10.15 -12.44
CA ARG A 547 32.92 -11.51 -12.43
C ARG A 547 31.44 -11.55 -12.02
N LEU A 548 31.03 -10.68 -11.10
CA LEU A 548 29.66 -10.60 -10.59
C LEU A 548 28.72 -9.88 -11.55
N TRP A 549 29.19 -8.85 -12.26
CA TRP A 549 28.35 -8.00 -13.10
C TRP A 549 27.53 -8.78 -14.14
N PRO A 550 28.10 -9.71 -14.94
CA PRO A 550 27.32 -10.48 -15.91
C PRO A 550 26.23 -11.33 -15.24
N ILE A 551 26.52 -11.88 -14.05
CA ILE A 551 25.62 -12.74 -13.27
C ILE A 551 24.45 -11.91 -12.73
N ALA A 552 24.73 -10.74 -12.14
CA ALA A 552 23.71 -9.83 -11.62
C ALA A 552 22.78 -9.33 -12.74
N VAL A 553 23.32 -9.01 -13.92
CA VAL A 553 22.52 -8.60 -15.08
C VAL A 553 21.63 -9.74 -15.58
N GLU A 554 22.14 -10.96 -15.65
CA GLU A 554 21.36 -12.14 -16.06
C GLU A 554 20.20 -12.40 -15.10
N VAL A 555 20.46 -12.41 -13.79
CA VAL A 555 19.43 -12.64 -12.76
C VAL A 555 18.38 -11.53 -12.75
N THR A 556 18.81 -10.27 -12.86
CA THR A 556 17.90 -9.12 -12.94
C THR A 556 16.98 -9.20 -14.16
N ASN A 557 17.50 -9.67 -15.31
CA ASN A 557 16.72 -9.81 -16.54
C ASN A 557 15.79 -11.04 -16.55
N LEU A 558 16.10 -12.07 -15.74
CA LEU A 558 15.29 -13.28 -15.61
C LEU A 558 14.18 -13.13 -14.56
N THR A 559 14.35 -12.24 -13.58
CA THR A 559 13.36 -12.00 -12.53
C THR A 559 12.14 -11.31 -13.14
N PRO A 560 10.94 -11.93 -13.12
CA PRO A 560 9.73 -11.27 -13.57
C PRO A 560 9.40 -10.14 -12.58
N GLU A 561 9.28 -8.90 -13.05
CA GLU A 561 8.69 -7.80 -12.28
C GLU A 561 7.31 -8.25 -11.75
N GLY A 562 7.22 -8.53 -10.45
CA GLY A 562 6.02 -9.07 -9.79
C GLY A 562 6.23 -10.23 -8.81
N GLN A 563 7.44 -10.77 -8.67
CA GLN A 563 7.83 -11.53 -7.49
C GLN A 563 8.71 -10.64 -6.62
N ASP A 564 8.11 -9.66 -5.95
CA ASP A 564 8.70 -9.20 -4.70
C ASP A 564 8.64 -10.39 -3.75
N GLU A 565 9.78 -10.81 -3.21
CA GLU A 565 9.80 -11.77 -2.10
C GLU A 565 8.87 -11.20 -1.03
N GLU A 566 7.76 -11.91 -0.75
CA GLU A 566 7.04 -11.71 0.49
C GLU A 566 8.06 -11.94 1.61
N ASP A 567 8.52 -10.84 2.23
CA ASP A 567 9.27 -10.87 3.47
C ASP A 567 8.32 -11.42 4.54
N LEU A 568 8.27 -12.77 4.63
CA LEU A 568 7.38 -13.51 5.52
C LEU A 568 7.73 -13.32 7.02
N GLU A 569 8.75 -12.52 7.33
CA GLU A 569 9.06 -12.08 8.70
C GLU A 569 8.16 -10.90 9.16
N ILE A 570 7.37 -10.30 8.26
CA ILE A 570 6.44 -9.21 8.58
C ILE A 570 5.04 -9.78 8.85
N ILE A 571 4.69 -9.97 10.12
CA ILE A 571 3.30 -10.23 10.52
C ILE A 571 2.60 -8.89 10.66
N ALA A 572 1.87 -8.46 9.64
CA ALA A 572 0.91 -7.37 9.78
C ALA A 572 -0.26 -7.86 10.64
N ARG A 573 -0.43 -7.29 11.83
CA ARG A 573 -1.66 -7.46 12.62
C ARG A 573 -2.44 -6.15 12.59
N PRO A 574 -3.74 -6.16 12.26
CA PRO A 574 -4.59 -5.02 12.55
C PRO A 574 -4.61 -4.81 14.07
N VAL A 575 -4.60 -3.56 14.51
CA VAL A 575 -4.54 -3.18 15.94
C VAL A 575 -5.75 -3.70 16.74
N ASN A 576 -6.83 -4.12 16.09
CA ASN A 576 -8.05 -4.59 16.77
C ASN A 576 -8.50 -5.96 16.25
N ASP A 577 -8.11 -7.01 16.98
CA ASP A 577 -8.76 -8.33 16.98
C ASP A 577 -9.10 -8.72 18.44
#